data_AF-A0A9X0BXS0-F1
#
_entry.id   AF-A0A9X0BXS0-F1
#
_cell.length_a   1.000
_cell.length_b   1.000
_cell.length_c   1.000
_cell.angle_alpha   90.00
_cell.angle_beta   90.00
_cell.angle_gamma   90.00
#
_symmetry.space_group_name_H-M   'P 1'
#
loop_
_entity.id
_entity.type
_entity.pdbx_description
1 polymer ?
#
loop_
_entity_poly.entity_id
_entity_poly.type
_entity_poly.pdbx_seq_one_letter_code
_entity_poly.pdbx_strand_id
1 'polypeptide(L)'
;MKQRIEEIAGITVGYHTTLCELNIDTAQLGYPEGFACTAQVQQLRNGTIEKEIIRAKYVIGADGGKSMTRKVLDIGMDGVQGTSIWGVMDFAGSSDFPE
;
A
#
# COMPACT_ATOMS: atom_id res chain seq x y z
N MET A 1 -8.80 -4.39 -15.31
CA MET A 1 -8.82 -4.83 -13.89
C MET A 1 -9.55 -3.84 -12.98
N LYS A 2 -9.16 -2.56 -12.93
CA LYS A 2 -9.85 -1.55 -12.10
C LYS A 2 -11.35 -1.43 -12.38
N GLN A 3 -11.72 -1.35 -13.66
CA GLN A 3 -13.11 -1.32 -14.11
C GLN A 3 -13.94 -2.50 -13.57
N ARG A 4 -13.38 -3.70 -13.57
CA ARG A 4 -14.05 -4.91 -13.07
C ARG A 4 -14.30 -4.87 -11.55
N ILE A 5 -13.44 -4.21 -10.77
CA ILE A 5 -13.64 -4.06 -9.32
C ILE A 5 -14.78 -3.08 -9.04
N GLU A 6 -14.84 -1.99 -9.79
CA GLU A 6 -15.92 -1.00 -9.69
C GLU A 6 -17.27 -1.63 -10.08
N GLU A 7 -17.32 -2.39 -11.17
CA GLU A 7 -18.53 -3.09 -11.62
C GLU A 7 -19.08 -4.10 -10.59
N ILE A 8 -18.20 -4.82 -9.88
CA ILE A 8 -18.60 -5.89 -8.95
C ILE A 8 -18.89 -5.36 -7.55
N ALA A 9 -18.08 -4.41 -7.07
CA ALA A 9 -18.09 -4.00 -5.66
C ALA A 9 -18.45 -2.53 -5.44
N GLY A 10 -18.51 -1.70 -6.50
CA GLY A 10 -18.72 -0.25 -6.36
C GLY A 10 -17.57 0.47 -5.65
N ILE A 11 -16.37 -0.15 -5.61
CA ILE A 11 -15.21 0.38 -4.89
C ILE A 11 -14.22 0.97 -5.89
N THR A 12 -13.71 2.16 -5.57
CA THR A 12 -12.65 2.84 -6.32
C THR A 12 -11.40 3.02 -5.46
N VAL A 13 -10.27 3.32 -6.10
CA VAL A 13 -8.99 3.52 -5.41
C VAL A 13 -8.84 5.00 -5.03
N GLY A 14 -8.59 5.26 -3.75
CA GLY A 14 -8.15 6.58 -3.27
C GLY A 14 -6.68 6.80 -3.61
N TYR A 15 -6.40 7.52 -4.70
CA TYR A 15 -5.03 7.84 -5.13
C TYR A 15 -4.42 8.98 -4.29
N HIS A 16 -3.13 9.23 -4.53
CA HIS A 16 -2.36 10.31 -3.87
C HIS A 16 -2.46 10.29 -2.34
N THR A 17 -2.61 9.09 -1.80
CA THR A 17 -2.80 8.81 -0.38
C THR A 17 -1.64 7.97 0.12
N THR A 18 -1.01 8.41 1.20
CA THR A 18 0.11 7.71 1.83
C THR A 18 -0.23 7.40 3.28
N LEU A 19 0.01 6.15 3.71
CA LEU A 19 -0.14 5.77 5.10
C LEU A 19 1.06 6.32 5.91
N CYS A 20 0.76 7.11 6.94
CA CYS A 20 1.77 7.76 7.79
C CYS A 20 1.94 7.03 9.12
N GLU A 21 0.83 6.56 9.70
CA GLU A 21 0.81 5.89 10.99
C GLU A 21 -0.27 4.80 10.98
N LEU A 22 0.00 3.71 11.69
CA LEU A 22 -0.96 2.66 11.94
C LEU A 22 -0.84 2.22 13.40
N ASN A 23 -1.94 2.34 14.14
CA ASN A 23 -2.07 1.87 15.51
C ASN A 23 -3.06 0.71 15.59
N ILE A 24 -2.73 -0.30 16.41
CA ILE A 24 -3.56 -1.48 16.63
C ILE A 24 -3.87 -1.56 18.12
N ASP A 25 -5.13 -1.32 18.48
CA ASP A 25 -5.64 -1.47 19.82
C ASP A 25 -6.10 -2.91 20.05
N THR A 26 -5.24 -3.70 20.69
CA THR A 26 -5.52 -5.11 20.98
C THR A 26 -6.64 -5.31 22.01
N ALA A 27 -6.99 -4.28 22.79
CA ALA A 27 -8.12 -4.35 23.71
C ALA A 27 -9.46 -4.45 22.97
N GLN A 28 -9.52 -4.02 21.70
CA GLN A 28 -10.73 -4.07 20.89
C GLN A 28 -10.99 -5.45 20.24
N LEU A 29 -10.04 -6.40 20.31
CA LEU A 29 -10.14 -7.69 19.60
C LEU A 29 -11.32 -8.56 20.07
N GLY A 30 -11.79 -8.37 21.30
CA GLY A 30 -12.96 -9.07 21.84
C GLY A 30 -14.31 -8.49 21.42
N TYR A 31 -14.33 -7.36 20.71
CA TYR A 31 -15.55 -6.64 20.36
C TYR A 31 -15.76 -6.66 18.84
N PRO A 32 -16.73 -7.43 18.31
CA PRO A 32 -16.98 -7.51 16.86
C PRO A 32 -17.32 -6.16 16.20
N GLU A 33 -17.86 -5.22 16.99
CA GLU A 33 -18.15 -3.85 16.54
C GLU A 33 -17.02 -2.85 16.79
N GLY A 34 -15.94 -3.30 17.42
CA GLY A 34 -14.75 -2.50 17.67
C GLY A 34 -13.96 -2.22 16.40
N PHE A 35 -13.30 -1.06 16.37
CA PHE A 35 -12.36 -0.67 15.32
C PHE A 35 -10.95 -0.76 15.90
N ALA A 36 -10.35 -1.95 15.81
CA ALA A 36 -9.04 -2.21 16.38
C ALA A 36 -7.92 -1.46 15.66
N CYS A 37 -8.10 -1.07 14.39
CA CYS A 37 -7.08 -0.37 13.62
C CYS A 37 -7.41 1.13 13.51
N THR A 38 -6.44 1.98 13.81
CA THR A 38 -6.49 3.41 13.50
C THR A 38 -5.34 3.76 12.57
N ALA A 39 -5.66 4.19 11.35
CA ALA A 39 -4.71 4.58 10.33
C ALA A 39 -4.73 6.10 10.15
N GLN A 40 -3.57 6.75 10.23
CA GLN A 40 -3.41 8.12 9.77
C GLN A 40 -2.89 8.08 8.34
N VAL A 41 -3.62 8.72 7.43
CA VAL A 41 -3.20 8.89 6.04
C VAL A 41 -3.00 10.36 5.71
N GLN A 42 -2.15 10.60 4.74
CA GLN A 42 -1.91 11.91 4.16
C GLN A 42 -2.35 11.90 2.70
N GLN A 43 -3.12 12.90 2.29
CA GLN A 43 -3.61 13.05 0.94
C GLN A 43 -3.10 14.36 0.32
N LEU A 44 -2.69 14.30 -0.94
CA LEU A 44 -2.40 15.49 -1.72
C LEU A 44 -3.67 15.90 -2.49
N ARG A 45 -4.30 17.01 -2.09
CA ARG A 45 -5.51 17.56 -2.72
C ARG A 45 -5.29 19.03 -3.07
N ASN A 46 -5.48 19.39 -4.34
CA ASN A 46 -5.38 20.77 -4.85
C ASN A 46 -4.06 21.48 -4.47
N GLY A 47 -2.94 20.74 -4.39
CA GLY A 47 -1.64 21.27 -3.99
C GLY A 47 -1.42 21.39 -2.48
N THR A 48 -2.41 21.05 -1.66
CA THR A 48 -2.32 21.05 -0.20
C THR A 48 -2.24 19.62 0.33
N ILE A 49 -1.47 19.46 1.40
CA ILE A 49 -1.38 18.22 2.15
C ILE A 49 -2.46 18.22 3.24
N GLU A 50 -3.36 17.25 3.18
CA GLU A 50 -4.40 17.03 4.19
C GLU A 50 -4.13 15.73 4.94
N LYS A 51 -4.40 15.70 6.25
CA LYS A 51 -4.32 14.49 7.07
C LYS A 51 -5.72 13.99 7.39
N GLU A 52 -5.91 12.69 7.30
CA GLU A 52 -7.17 12.01 7.62
C GLU A 52 -6.90 10.85 8.57
N ILE A 53 -7.81 10.65 9.54
CA ILE A 53 -7.78 9.52 10.46
C ILE A 53 -8.89 8.56 10.06
N ILE A 54 -8.50 7.33 9.72
CA ILE A 54 -9.40 6.25 9.34
C ILE A 54 -9.43 5.22 10.47
N ARG A 55 -10.62 4.96 11.02
CA ARG A 55 -10.86 3.88 11.97
C ARG A 55 -11.39 2.68 11.20
N ALA A 56 -10.70 1.55 11.30
CA ALA A 56 -11.01 0.34 10.55
C ALA A 56 -11.06 -0.89 11.47
N LYS A 57 -11.95 -1.83 11.13
CA LYS A 57 -11.96 -3.15 11.78
C LYS A 57 -10.73 -3.97 11.35
N TYR A 58 -10.34 -3.85 10.08
CA TYR A 58 -9.22 -4.55 9.48
C TYR A 58 -8.43 -3.61 8.57
N VAL A 59 -7.12 -3.84 8.49
CA VAL A 59 -6.21 -3.21 7.53
C VAL A 59 -5.43 -4.31 6.82
N ILE A 60 -5.35 -4.24 5.49
CA ILE A 60 -4.59 -5.17 4.67
C ILE A 60 -3.38 -4.42 4.09
N GLY A 61 -2.18 -4.83 4.48
CA GLY A 61 -0.93 -4.26 3.98
C GLY A 61 -0.56 -4.80 2.61
N ALA A 62 -0.81 -4.03 1.55
CA ALA A 62 -0.43 -4.33 0.17
C ALA A 62 0.51 -3.25 -0.41
N ASP A 63 1.41 -2.72 0.42
CA ASP A 63 2.24 -1.53 0.21
C ASP A 63 3.69 -1.83 -0.23
N GLY A 64 3.96 -3.04 -0.74
CA GLY A 64 5.18 -3.41 -1.46
C GLY A 64 6.41 -3.67 -0.57
N GLY A 65 7.60 -3.77 -1.19
CA GLY A 65 8.81 -4.25 -0.52
C GLY A 65 9.31 -3.39 0.65
N LYS A 66 9.02 -2.07 0.62
CA LYS A 66 9.34 -1.13 1.71
C LYS A 66 8.19 -0.92 2.70
N SER A 67 7.25 -1.87 2.73
CA SER A 67 6.01 -1.86 3.53
C SER A 67 6.16 -1.20 4.90
N MET A 68 5.33 -0.21 5.15
CA MET A 68 5.15 0.39 6.46
C MET A 68 4.28 -0.51 7.33
N THR A 69 3.22 -1.11 6.78
CA THR A 69 2.34 -2.02 7.55
C THR A 69 3.12 -3.17 8.17
N ARG A 70 4.05 -3.79 7.41
CA ARG A 70 4.94 -4.84 7.92
C ARG A 70 5.80 -4.34 9.08
N LYS A 71 6.38 -3.14 8.95
CA LYS A 71 7.26 -2.54 9.96
C LYS A 71 6.52 -2.21 11.26
N VAL A 72 5.28 -1.71 11.17
CA VAL A 72 4.44 -1.43 12.35
C VAL A 72 4.12 -2.69 13.14
N LEU A 73 3.96 -3.81 12.45
CA LEU A 73 3.75 -5.12 13.07
C LEU A 73 5.03 -5.78 13.59
N ASP A 74 6.18 -5.09 13.51
CA ASP A 74 7.50 -5.61 13.85
C ASP A 74 7.85 -6.92 13.12
N ILE A 75 7.41 -7.03 11.87
CA ILE A 75 7.71 -8.20 11.03
C ILE A 75 9.00 -7.93 10.25
N GLY A 76 10.04 -8.71 10.56
CA GLY A 76 11.33 -8.70 9.87
C GLY A 76 11.24 -9.09 8.40
N MET A 77 12.24 -8.69 7.62
CA MET A 77 12.46 -9.18 6.26
C MET A 77 13.91 -9.61 6.13
N ASP A 78 14.13 -10.92 6.24
CA ASP A 78 15.46 -11.50 6.17
C ASP A 78 15.95 -11.54 4.71
N GLY A 79 17.09 -10.92 4.48
CA GLY A 79 17.71 -10.86 3.17
C GLY A 79 18.88 -9.90 3.13
N VAL A 80 19.80 -10.13 2.21
CA VAL A 80 20.91 -9.23 1.91
C VAL A 80 20.71 -8.64 0.53
N GLN A 81 21.00 -7.35 0.38
CA GLN A 81 20.99 -6.71 -0.93
C GLN A 81 22.19 -7.19 -1.75
N GLY A 82 21.93 -7.78 -2.91
CA GLY A 82 22.97 -8.14 -3.89
C GLY A 82 23.55 -6.91 -4.60
N THR A 83 24.67 -7.08 -5.28
CA THR A 83 25.40 -5.99 -5.98
C THR A 83 25.03 -5.84 -7.46
N SER A 84 24.30 -6.80 -8.03
CA SER A 84 23.89 -6.75 -9.44
C SER A 84 22.89 -5.64 -9.71
N ILE A 85 23.10 -4.90 -10.80
CA ILE A 85 22.22 -3.84 -11.27
C ILE A 85 21.73 -4.22 -12.67
N TRP A 86 20.41 -4.20 -12.88
CA TRP A 86 19.78 -4.54 -14.16
C TRP A 86 18.96 -3.35 -14.68
N GLY A 87 19.13 -3.03 -15.96
CA GLY A 87 18.28 -2.08 -16.67
C GLY A 87 17.10 -2.79 -17.34
N VAL A 88 15.92 -2.19 -17.31
CA VAL A 88 14.73 -2.67 -18.02
C VAL A 88 14.31 -1.60 -19.01
N MET A 89 14.11 -1.98 -20.27
CA MET A 89 13.61 -1.11 -21.34
C MET A 89 12.46 -1.80 -22.06
N ASP A 90 11.30 -1.16 -22.06
CA ASP A 90 10.21 -1.50 -22.96
C ASP A 90 10.36 -0.66 -24.23
N PHE A 91 10.61 -1.29 -25.38
CA PHE A 91 10.73 -0.59 -26.66
C PHE A 91 10.11 -1.39 -27.80
N ALA A 92 9.62 -0.66 -28.81
CA ALA A 92 9.28 -1.22 -30.11
C ALA A 92 10.37 -0.79 -31.08
N GLY A 93 11.17 -1.74 -31.58
CA GLY A 93 12.29 -1.46 -32.48
C GLY A 93 12.47 -2.55 -33.51
N SER A 94 13.10 -2.19 -34.63
CA SER A 94 13.66 -3.13 -35.58
C SER A 94 15.14 -3.33 -35.26
N SER A 95 15.59 -4.56 -35.23
CA SER A 95 17.00 -4.89 -35.06
C SER A 95 17.44 -5.84 -36.17
N ASP A 96 18.69 -5.70 -36.59
CA ASP A 96 19.40 -6.70 -37.39
C ASP A 96 20.15 -7.71 -36.50
N PHE A 97 19.92 -7.66 -35.18
CA PHE A 97 20.40 -8.69 -34.27
C PHE A 97 19.81 -10.05 -34.68
N PRO A 98 20.65 -11.09 -34.87
CA PRO A 98 20.27 -12.28 -35.64
C PRO A 98 19.46 -13.34 -34.86
N GLU A 99 19.06 -13.08 -33.61
CA GLU A 99 18.15 -13.94 -32.82
C GLU A 99 16.73 -13.37 -32.78
#